data_AF-A0A1C9WSF5-F1
#
_entry.id   AF-A0A1C9WSF5-F1
#
_cell.length_a   1.000
_cell.length_b   1.000
_cell.length_c   1.000
_cell.angle_alpha   90.00
_cell.angle_beta   90.00
_cell.angle_gamma   90.00
#
_symmetry.space_group_name_H-M   'P 1'
#
loop_
_entity.id
_entity.type
_entity.pdbx_description
1 polymer ?
#
loop_
_entity_poly.entity_id
_entity_poly.type
_entity_poly.pdbx_seq_one_letter_code
_entity_poly.pdbx_strand_id
1 'polypeptide(L)'
;MNALWITLALLTAGFAGWPVTALVFRLARTIDDRQDASAGAADPANDPAADVTVDPSATGAPNSAAGNPTPAAGPAAASVSSVRILRGGAIIGVLERLAVCLAILAGEPVAIAYVVAIKGLGRFAELKETPVAAERFIIGTLTSLLWAAGVAVLARLLVLG
;
A
#
# COMPACT_ATOMS: atom_id res chain seq x y z
N MET A 1 -16.60 18.67 29.28
CA MET A 1 -17.08 17.99 28.06
C MET A 1 -15.98 17.80 27.01
N ASN A 2 -14.98 18.68 26.93
CA ASN A 2 -14.02 18.73 25.80
C ASN A 2 -13.04 17.56 25.74
N ALA A 3 -12.55 17.06 26.88
CA ALA A 3 -11.57 15.98 26.90
C ALA A 3 -12.11 14.67 26.31
N LEU A 4 -13.36 14.30 26.62
CA LEU A 4 -13.98 13.09 26.10
C LEU A 4 -14.12 13.11 24.57
N TRP A 5 -14.49 14.26 23.99
CA TRP A 5 -14.60 14.42 22.54
C TRP A 5 -13.23 14.39 21.84
N ILE A 6 -12.21 15.01 22.45
CA ILE A 6 -10.83 14.94 21.94
C ILE A 6 -10.34 13.50 21.98
N THR A 7 -10.54 12.77 23.08
CA THR A 7 -10.14 11.36 23.18
C THR A 7 -10.88 10.49 22.17
N LEU A 8 -12.19 10.69 21.98
CA LEU A 8 -12.98 9.97 20.99
C LEU A 8 -12.51 10.25 19.56
N ALA A 9 -12.19 11.50 19.24
CA ALA A 9 -11.65 11.91 17.94
C ALA A 9 -10.26 11.28 17.69
N LEU A 10 -9.39 11.23 18.70
CA LEU A 10 -8.09 10.57 18.58
C LEU A 10 -8.22 9.06 18.40
N LEU A 11 -9.15 8.41 19.10
CA LEU A 11 -9.39 6.97 18.97
C LEU A 11 -9.96 6.62 17.58
N THR A 12 -10.91 7.41 17.09
CA THR A 12 -11.51 7.22 15.75
C THR A 12 -10.53 7.54 14.62
N ALA A 13 -9.75 8.62 14.74
CA ALA A 13 -8.69 8.93 13.78
C ALA A 13 -7.59 7.85 13.80
N GLY A 14 -7.11 7.44 14.97
CA GLY A 14 -6.01 6.49 15.10
C GLY A 14 -6.36 5.07 14.66
N PHE A 15 -7.43 4.51 15.21
CA PHE A 15 -7.74 3.08 15.11
C PHE A 15 -8.76 2.74 14.04
N ALA A 16 -9.80 3.56 13.84
CA ALA A 16 -10.79 3.31 12.78
C ALA A 16 -10.25 3.62 11.38
N GLY A 17 -9.11 4.31 11.26
CA GLY A 17 -8.46 4.57 9.97
C GLY A 17 -7.86 3.32 9.31
N TRP A 18 -7.50 2.27 10.06
CA TRP A 18 -6.95 1.03 9.49
C TRP A 18 -7.96 0.31 8.57
N PRO A 19 -9.18 -0.04 9.01
CA PRO A 19 -10.13 -0.73 8.12
C PRO A 19 -10.48 0.09 6.87
N VAL A 20 -10.50 1.43 6.98
CA VAL A 20 -10.75 2.33 5.85
C VAL A 20 -9.62 2.28 4.83
N THR A 21 -8.35 2.37 5.26
CA THR A 21 -7.21 2.27 4.32
C THR A 21 -7.11 0.87 3.70
N ALA A 22 -7.38 -0.18 4.48
CA ALA A 22 -7.42 -1.55 3.97
C ALA A 22 -8.53 -1.75 2.92
N LEU A 23 -9.69 -1.13 3.10
CA LEU A 23 -10.79 -1.18 2.15
C LEU A 23 -10.43 -0.48 0.83
N VAL A 24 -9.75 0.67 0.90
CA VAL A 24 -9.30 1.40 -0.31
C VAL A 24 -8.28 0.58 -1.09
N PHE A 25 -7.31 -0.06 -0.43
CA PHE A 25 -6.37 -0.95 -1.13
C PHE A 25 -7.06 -2.17 -1.75
N ARG A 26 -8.12 -2.68 -1.12
CA ARG A 26 -8.94 -3.75 -1.69
C ARG A 26 -9.70 -3.25 -2.93
N LEU A 27 -10.26 -2.06 -2.90
CA LEU A 27 -10.93 -1.47 -4.07
C LEU A 27 -9.95 -1.22 -5.23
N ALA A 28 -8.78 -0.65 -4.94
CA ALA A 28 -7.76 -0.40 -5.95
C ALA A 28 -7.37 -1.70 -6.69
N ARG A 29 -7.12 -2.79 -5.93
CA ARG A 29 -6.81 -4.09 -6.53
C ARG A 29 -7.94 -4.62 -7.41
N THR A 30 -9.21 -4.44 -7.01
CA THR A 30 -10.34 -4.87 -7.84
C THR A 30 -10.55 -4.05 -9.11
N ILE A 31 -9.92 -2.87 -9.23
CA ILE A 31 -9.94 -2.06 -10.46
C ILE A 31 -8.82 -2.56 -11.38
N ASP A 32 -7.62 -2.76 -10.86
CA ASP A 32 -6.49 -3.35 -11.59
C ASP A 32 -6.88 -4.71 -12.19
N ASP A 33 -7.48 -5.60 -11.38
CA ASP A 33 -7.94 -6.93 -11.83
C ASP A 33 -8.96 -6.85 -12.98
N ARG A 34 -9.80 -5.81 -13.01
CA ARG A 34 -10.79 -5.59 -14.08
C ARG A 34 -10.17 -5.03 -15.34
N GLN A 35 -9.15 -4.17 -15.21
CA GLN A 35 -8.40 -3.62 -16.33
C GLN A 35 -7.57 -4.71 -17.01
N ASP A 36 -6.91 -5.58 -16.24
CA ASP A 36 -6.17 -6.73 -16.77
C ASP A 36 -7.10 -7.72 -17.48
N ALA A 37 -8.29 -7.98 -16.92
CA ALA A 37 -9.28 -8.85 -17.54
C ALA A 37 -9.88 -8.26 -18.84
N SER A 38 -10.00 -6.94 -18.95
CA SER A 38 -10.51 -6.27 -20.16
C SER A 38 -9.42 -6.05 -21.21
N ALA A 39 -8.15 -5.86 -20.81
CA ALA A 39 -7.00 -5.89 -21.70
C ALA A 39 -6.76 -7.31 -22.26
N GLY A 40 -6.90 -8.35 -21.43
CA GLY A 40 -6.83 -9.75 -21.88
C GLY A 40 -8.02 -10.20 -22.75
N ALA A 41 -9.17 -9.52 -22.65
CA ALA A 41 -10.31 -9.74 -23.54
C ALA A 41 -10.21 -8.96 -24.87
N ALA A 42 -9.31 -7.99 -24.97
CA ALA A 42 -9.13 -7.13 -26.13
C ALA A 42 -7.84 -7.44 -26.91
N ASP A 43 -7.58 -8.71 -27.27
CA ASP A 43 -6.94 -9.07 -28.55
C ASP A 43 -6.93 -10.61 -28.80
N PRO A 44 -7.89 -11.15 -29.58
CA PRO A 44 -7.72 -12.44 -30.24
C PRO A 44 -7.56 -12.30 -31.78
N ALA A 45 -7.33 -11.09 -32.31
CA ALA A 45 -7.44 -10.81 -33.74
C ALA A 45 -6.17 -10.24 -34.40
N ASN A 46 -5.09 -10.00 -33.66
CA ASN A 46 -3.81 -9.56 -34.24
C ASN A 46 -2.65 -10.43 -33.75
N ASP A 47 -2.61 -11.68 -34.23
CA ASP A 47 -1.45 -12.57 -34.11
C ASP A 47 -0.62 -12.50 -35.42
N PRO A 48 0.46 -11.69 -35.48
CA PRO A 48 1.34 -11.64 -36.65
C PRO A 48 2.32 -12.83 -36.73
N ALA A 49 2.20 -13.87 -35.89
CA ALA A 49 3.14 -14.99 -35.88
C ALA A 49 2.60 -16.30 -36.49
N ALA A 50 1.37 -16.30 -37.03
CA ALA A 50 0.74 -17.51 -37.58
C ALA A 50 1.20 -17.92 -39.00
N ASP A 51 2.19 -17.25 -39.60
CA ASP A 51 2.73 -17.63 -40.92
C ASP A 51 4.25 -17.86 -40.88
N VAL A 52 4.64 -18.95 -40.22
CA VAL A 52 5.92 -19.62 -40.51
C VAL A 52 5.64 -21.11 -40.65
N THR A 53 5.57 -21.56 -41.89
CA THR A 53 5.60 -22.97 -42.26
C THR A 53 6.98 -23.53 -41.97
N VAL A 54 7.10 -24.44 -40.99
CA VAL A 54 8.33 -25.22 -40.75
C VAL A 54 8.05 -26.70 -41.04
N ASP A 55 8.78 -27.21 -42.02
CA ASP A 55 8.84 -28.61 -42.48
C ASP A 55 9.51 -29.50 -41.42
N PRO A 56 9.06 -30.75 -41.14
CA PRO A 56 9.66 -31.58 -40.11
C PRO A 56 10.71 -32.53 -40.70
N SER A 57 11.96 -32.48 -40.22
CA SER A 57 12.88 -33.63 -40.31
C SER A 57 14.09 -33.53 -39.37
N ALA A 58 14.17 -34.54 -38.50
CA ALA A 58 15.37 -35.32 -38.12
C ALA A 58 16.22 -34.97 -36.87
N THR A 59 16.16 -35.93 -35.92
CA THR A 59 17.25 -36.60 -35.15
C THR A 59 17.90 -35.97 -33.90
N GLY A 60 17.84 -36.72 -32.79
CA GLY A 60 18.96 -36.91 -31.84
C GLY A 60 18.67 -36.73 -30.34
N ALA A 61 18.56 -37.83 -29.58
CA ALA A 61 18.47 -37.89 -28.11
C ALA A 61 19.88 -38.02 -27.44
N PRO A 62 20.00 -38.33 -26.12
CA PRO A 62 19.66 -37.59 -24.89
C PRO A 62 20.93 -37.32 -24.01
N ASN A 63 20.82 -36.63 -22.86
CA ASN A 63 21.67 -36.91 -21.68
C ASN A 63 21.14 -36.26 -20.39
N SER A 64 21.07 -37.07 -19.32
CA SER A 64 20.74 -36.70 -17.95
C SER A 64 22.00 -36.61 -17.07
N ALA A 65 22.09 -35.60 -16.20
CA ALA A 65 22.90 -35.59 -14.96
C ALA A 65 22.44 -34.38 -14.11
N ALA A 66 21.67 -34.56 -13.04
CA ALA A 66 22.12 -34.85 -11.66
C ALA A 66 22.97 -33.72 -11.03
N GLY A 67 22.39 -33.02 -10.05
CA GLY A 67 23.14 -32.08 -9.20
C GLY A 67 22.27 -31.14 -8.35
N ASN A 68 21.52 -31.69 -7.39
CA ASN A 68 21.05 -30.91 -6.24
C ASN A 68 22.21 -30.75 -5.24
N PRO A 69 22.32 -29.59 -4.58
CA PRO A 69 22.39 -29.66 -3.11
C PRO A 69 21.51 -28.60 -2.43
N THR A 70 20.66 -29.08 -1.52
CA THR A 70 20.07 -28.35 -0.36
C THR A 70 21.06 -28.56 0.83
N PRO A 71 21.19 -27.72 1.90
CA PRO A 71 20.14 -26.93 2.56
C PRO A 71 20.55 -25.57 3.21
N ALA A 72 19.53 -24.89 3.79
CA ALA A 72 19.60 -24.01 4.99
C ALA A 72 19.69 -22.48 4.83
N ALA A 73 18.55 -21.85 4.54
CA ALA A 73 18.09 -20.65 5.25
C ALA A 73 16.55 -20.69 5.33
N GLY A 74 16.01 -20.96 6.50
CA GLY A 74 14.60 -21.35 6.66
C GLY A 74 13.58 -20.24 6.35
N PRO A 75 12.34 -20.59 5.95
CA PRO A 75 11.22 -19.65 5.75
C PRO A 75 10.85 -18.83 7.00
N ALA A 76 11.33 -19.25 8.18
CA ALA A 76 11.02 -18.63 9.47
C ALA A 76 11.70 -17.26 9.67
N ALA A 77 12.89 -17.02 9.12
CA ALA A 77 13.56 -15.72 9.27
C ALA A 77 12.92 -14.63 8.39
N ALA A 78 12.51 -14.99 7.17
CA ALA A 78 11.81 -14.12 6.23
C ALA A 78 10.36 -13.83 6.65
N SER A 79 9.65 -14.80 7.23
CA SER A 79 8.28 -14.57 7.71
C SER A 79 8.25 -13.68 8.96
N VAL A 80 9.23 -13.83 9.87
CA VAL A 80 9.35 -12.99 11.06
C VAL A 80 9.76 -11.56 10.71
N SER A 81 10.67 -11.35 9.74
CA SER A 81 10.99 -10.00 9.25
C SER A 81 9.78 -9.36 8.58
N SER A 82 9.06 -10.10 7.73
CA SER A 82 7.83 -9.64 7.09
C SER A 82 6.77 -9.23 8.12
N VAL A 83 6.48 -10.06 9.13
CA VAL A 83 5.52 -9.72 10.20
C VAL A 83 5.96 -8.48 10.99
N ARG A 84 7.26 -8.30 11.26
CA ARG A 84 7.79 -7.12 11.96
C ARG A 84 7.67 -5.86 11.09
N ILE A 85 7.95 -5.96 9.80
CA ILE A 85 7.81 -4.87 8.82
C ILE A 85 6.32 -4.49 8.65
N LEU A 86 5.42 -5.47 8.59
CA LEU A 86 3.97 -5.26 8.54
C LEU A 86 3.44 -4.52 9.79
N ARG A 87 4.00 -4.77 10.98
CA ARG A 87 3.66 -4.03 12.21
C ARG A 87 4.21 -2.61 12.23
N GLY A 88 5.42 -2.41 11.70
CA GLY A 88 6.06 -1.09 11.64
C GLY A 88 5.21 -0.07 10.87
N GLY A 89 4.72 -0.45 9.68
CA GLY A 89 3.86 0.42 8.88
C GLY A 89 2.53 0.77 9.55
N ALA A 90 1.92 -0.18 10.27
CA ALA A 90 0.67 0.06 10.98
C ALA A 90 0.82 1.04 12.15
N ILE A 91 1.88 0.90 12.96
CA ILE A 91 2.15 1.81 14.09
C ILE A 91 2.46 3.22 13.57
N ILE A 92 3.32 3.33 12.53
CA ILE A 92 3.64 4.62 11.91
C ILE A 92 2.36 5.31 11.41
N GLY A 93 1.46 4.56 10.76
CA GLY A 93 0.18 5.11 10.29
C GLY A 93 -0.73 5.62 11.41
N VAL A 94 -0.74 4.96 12.59
CA VAL A 94 -1.50 5.46 13.75
C VAL A 94 -0.90 6.77 14.27
N LEU A 95 0.43 6.84 14.41
CA LEU A 95 1.12 8.03 14.91
C LEU A 95 0.89 9.24 13.99
N GLU A 96 0.92 9.04 12.67
CA GLU A 96 0.63 10.10 11.71
C GLU A 96 -0.80 10.61 11.81
N ARG A 97 -1.79 9.72 11.94
CA ARG A 97 -3.19 10.12 12.07
C ARG A 97 -3.43 10.89 13.37
N LEU A 98 -2.79 10.49 14.46
CA LEU A 98 -2.82 11.23 15.72
C LEU A 98 -2.17 12.62 15.57
N ALA A 99 -0.99 12.70 14.96
CA ALA A 99 -0.29 13.96 14.75
C ALA A 99 -1.11 14.94 13.88
N VAL A 100 -1.74 14.46 12.81
CA VAL A 100 -2.59 15.26 11.92
C VAL A 100 -3.86 15.71 12.63
N CYS A 101 -4.52 14.82 13.37
CA CYS A 101 -5.71 15.16 14.13
C CYS A 101 -5.40 16.23 15.20
N LEU A 102 -4.29 16.06 15.93
CA LEU A 102 -3.82 17.04 16.91
C LEU A 102 -3.45 18.37 16.26
N ALA A 103 -2.76 18.37 15.12
CA ALA A 103 -2.41 19.59 14.39
C ALA A 103 -3.66 20.42 14.03
N ILE A 104 -4.71 19.76 13.54
CA ILE A 104 -5.98 20.41 13.17
C ILE A 104 -6.71 20.96 14.41
N LEU A 105 -6.78 20.17 15.48
CA LEU A 105 -7.44 20.57 16.72
C LEU A 105 -6.67 21.69 17.45
N ALA A 106 -5.34 21.70 17.36
CA ALA A 106 -4.48 22.75 17.90
C ALA A 106 -4.47 24.03 17.04
N GLY A 107 -5.05 24.00 15.84
CA GLY A 107 -5.06 25.13 14.92
C GLY A 107 -3.73 25.38 14.21
N GLU A 108 -2.85 24.39 14.18
CA GLU A 108 -1.49 24.49 13.60
C GLU A 108 -1.37 23.61 12.34
N PRO A 109 -1.91 24.04 11.18
CA PRO A 109 -1.92 23.24 9.96
C PRO A 109 -0.51 23.02 9.39
N VAL A 110 0.47 23.86 9.72
CA VAL A 110 1.86 23.71 9.28
C VAL A 110 2.47 22.39 9.79
N ALA A 111 2.06 21.93 10.99
CA ALA A 111 2.53 20.66 11.54
C ALA A 111 2.17 19.45 10.65
N ILE A 112 1.09 19.52 9.87
CA ILE A 112 0.71 18.47 8.92
C ILE A 112 1.76 18.35 7.81
N ALA A 113 2.30 19.47 7.32
CA ALA A 113 3.34 19.47 6.29
C ALA A 113 4.61 18.77 6.80
N TYR A 114 4.98 18.97 8.06
CA TYR A 114 6.12 18.27 8.68
C TYR A 114 5.89 16.76 8.75
N VAL A 115 4.69 16.31 9.14
CA VAL A 115 4.35 14.87 9.19
C VAL A 115 4.50 14.24 7.80
N VAL A 116 3.97 14.89 6.76
CA VAL A 116 4.07 14.41 5.37
C VAL A 116 5.52 14.38 4.89
N ALA A 117 6.30 15.42 5.20
CA ALA A 117 7.71 15.50 4.82
C ALA A 117 8.55 14.38 5.46
N ILE A 118 8.38 14.15 6.77
CA ILE A 118 9.08 13.09 7.50
C ILE A 118 8.71 11.71 6.93
N LYS A 119 7.43 11.48 6.65
CA LYS A 119 6.95 10.23 6.06
C LYS A 119 7.57 9.97 4.67
N GLY A 120 7.60 11.00 3.82
CA GLY A 120 8.20 10.91 2.49
C GLY A 120 9.69 10.61 2.52
N LEU A 121 10.43 11.25 3.44
CA LEU A 121 11.87 11.04 3.59
C LEU A 121 12.22 9.60 3.99
N GLY A 122 11.45 9.00 4.92
CA GLY A 122 11.69 7.64 5.40
C GLY A 122 11.47 6.54 4.35
N ARG A 123 10.86 6.86 3.21
CA ARG A 123 10.58 5.92 2.11
C ARG A 123 11.21 6.32 0.78
N PHE A 124 11.95 7.42 0.72
CA PHE A 124 12.44 7.99 -0.53
C PHE A 124 13.22 7.00 -1.41
N ALA A 125 14.12 6.20 -0.83
CA ALA A 125 14.89 5.20 -1.56
C ALA A 125 13.99 4.13 -2.21
N GLU A 126 13.02 3.63 -1.45
CA GLU A 126 12.08 2.56 -1.86
C GLU A 126 11.10 3.04 -2.94
N LEU A 127 10.67 4.30 -2.86
CA LEU A 127 9.78 4.93 -3.84
C LEU A 127 10.49 5.26 -5.16
N LYS A 128 11.82 5.49 -5.12
CA LYS A 128 12.63 5.76 -6.31
C LYS A 128 12.87 4.50 -7.14
N GLU A 129 12.89 3.32 -6.51
CA GLU A 129 13.20 2.06 -7.17
C GLU A 129 12.04 1.52 -8.03
N THR A 130 10.78 1.72 -7.60
CA THR A 130 9.62 1.21 -8.34
C THR A 130 8.45 2.21 -8.38
N PRO A 131 7.97 2.60 -9.59
CA PRO A 131 6.83 3.53 -9.73
C PRO A 131 5.55 3.03 -9.04
N VAL A 132 5.28 1.73 -9.12
CA VAL A 132 4.09 1.10 -8.51
C VAL A 132 4.11 1.21 -6.97
N ALA A 133 5.29 1.14 -6.33
CA ALA A 133 5.38 1.35 -4.89
C ALA A 133 5.12 2.82 -4.53
N ALA A 134 5.58 3.76 -5.36
CA ALA A 134 5.32 5.19 -5.19
C ALA A 134 3.83 5.52 -5.24
N GLU A 135 3.11 5.00 -6.24
CA GLU A 135 1.67 5.19 -6.39
C GLU A 135 0.89 4.65 -5.18
N ARG A 136 1.17 3.40 -4.78
CA ARG A 136 0.51 2.78 -3.62
C ARG A 136 0.79 3.54 -2.33
N PHE A 137 2.00 4.06 -2.16
CA PHE A 137 2.38 4.88 -1.01
C PHE A 137 1.63 6.22 -0.98
N ILE A 138 1.52 6.90 -2.12
CA ILE A 138 0.78 8.17 -2.24
C ILE A 138 -0.70 7.95 -1.95
N ILE A 139 -1.34 6.96 -2.59
CA ILE A 139 -2.75 6.63 -2.36
C ILE A 139 -3.02 6.30 -0.89
N GLY A 140 -2.17 5.46 -0.29
CA GLY A 140 -2.31 5.09 1.12
C GLY A 140 -2.16 6.27 2.07
N THR A 141 -1.19 7.14 1.80
CA THR A 141 -0.92 8.34 2.61
C THR A 141 -2.08 9.34 2.51
N LEU A 142 -2.48 9.71 1.30
CA LEU A 142 -3.56 10.67 1.07
C LEU A 142 -4.89 10.19 1.69
N THR A 143 -5.22 8.92 1.51
CA THR A 143 -6.42 8.31 2.11
C THR A 143 -6.40 8.42 3.64
N SER A 144 -5.26 8.07 4.26
CA SER A 144 -5.09 8.08 5.71
C SER A 144 -5.16 9.50 6.28
N LEU A 145 -4.55 10.48 5.59
CA LEU A 145 -4.60 11.90 5.97
C LEU A 145 -6.01 12.46 5.85
N LEU A 146 -6.73 12.13 4.77
CA LEU A 146 -8.09 12.60 4.54
C LEU A 146 -9.05 12.07 5.61
N TRP A 147 -8.89 10.81 6.03
CA TRP A 147 -9.65 10.25 7.15
C TRP A 147 -9.38 11.01 8.45
N ALA A 148 -8.11 11.18 8.84
CA ALA A 148 -7.76 11.88 10.07
C ALA A 148 -8.24 13.34 10.06
N ALA A 149 -8.12 14.02 8.91
CA ALA A 149 -8.61 15.37 8.74
C ALA A 149 -10.13 15.45 8.84
N GLY A 150 -10.86 14.54 8.20
CA GLY A 150 -12.32 14.45 8.29
C GLY A 150 -12.81 14.25 9.72
N VAL A 151 -12.18 13.34 10.47
CA VAL A 151 -12.49 13.12 11.89
C VAL A 151 -12.21 14.36 12.73
N ALA A 152 -11.07 15.02 12.53
CA ALA A 152 -10.69 16.20 13.30
C ALA A 152 -11.64 17.39 13.02
N VAL A 153 -12.00 17.62 11.75
CA VAL A 153 -12.97 18.66 11.37
C VAL A 153 -14.34 18.36 11.95
N LEU A 154 -14.82 17.11 11.85
CA LEU A 154 -16.11 16.71 12.42
C LEU A 154 -16.13 16.91 13.94
N ALA A 155 -15.08 16.52 14.65
CA ALA A 155 -14.96 16.76 16.08
C ALA A 155 -14.98 18.26 16.41
N ARG A 156 -14.28 19.08 15.63
CA ARG A 156 -14.28 20.54 15.81
C ARG A 156 -15.68 21.14 15.59
N LEU A 157 -16.40 20.69 14.56
CA LEU A 157 -17.77 21.13 14.27
C LEU A 157 -18.76 20.73 15.35
N LEU A 158 -18.66 19.52 15.91
CA LEU A 158 -19.56 19.05 16.96
C LEU A 158 -19.29 19.67 18.34
N VAL A 159 -18.08 20.20 18.57
CA VAL A 159 -17.67 20.77 19.87
C VAL A 159 -17.71 22.30 19.88
N LEU A 160 -17.48 22.96 18.75
CA LEU A 160 -17.57 24.42 18.62
C LEU A 160 -18.83 24.90 17.86
N GLY A 161 -19.67 23.98 17.38
CA GLY A 161 -20.95 24.28 16.73
C GLY A 161 -22.13 24.33 17.68
#